data_AF-A0A7V3W2L7-F1
#
_entry.id   AF-A0A7V3W2L7-F1
#
_cell.length_a   1.000
_cell.length_b   1.000
_cell.length_c   1.000
_cell.angle_alpha   90.00
_cell.angle_beta   90.00
_cell.angle_gamma   90.00
#
_symmetry.space_group_name_H-M   'P 1'
#
loop_
_entity.id
_entity.type
_entity.pdbx_description
1 polymer ?
#
loop_
_entity_poly.entity_id
_entity_poly.type
_entity_poly.pdbx_seq_one_letter_code
_entity_poly.pdbx_strand_id
1 'polypeptide(L)'
;MKKSSAIDVLLNPRKWFEGDDGAAEQMALGLGLALLLLSIISALRGHSLRAEKISIIATLIVAAGIVYPRLLLPLEKILRNTVLLIAWLNTKLILVLVYYLLFTPFAAALKLFGKKLLDREFPKNVPSYFSVKEEKEYRPEQDELQF
;
A
#
# COMPACT_ATOMS: atom_id res chain seq x y z
N MET A 1 -6.29 3.30 34.80
CA MET A 1 -6.45 3.54 33.35
C MET A 1 -6.50 5.04 33.13
N LYS A 2 -5.44 5.62 32.55
CA LYS A 2 -5.32 7.07 32.35
C LYS A 2 -5.88 7.38 30.96
N LYS A 3 -7.08 7.99 30.90
CA LYS A 3 -7.70 8.41 29.64
C LYS A 3 -6.72 9.39 28.96
N SER A 4 -6.07 8.97 27.88
CA SER A 4 -5.15 9.82 27.13
C SER A 4 -5.95 11.00 26.56
N SER A 5 -5.43 12.22 26.69
CA SER A 5 -6.09 13.40 26.11
C SER A 5 -6.20 13.22 24.59
N ALA A 6 -7.31 13.62 23.97
CA ALA A 6 -7.52 13.51 22.52
C ALA A 6 -6.39 14.18 21.72
N ILE A 7 -5.80 15.23 22.30
CA ILE A 7 -4.67 15.97 21.74
C ILE A 7 -3.40 15.10 21.72
N ASP A 8 -3.16 14.28 22.74
CA ASP A 8 -1.99 13.37 22.79
C ASP A 8 -2.07 12.25 21.75
N VAL A 9 -3.29 11.85 21.38
CA VAL A 9 -3.51 10.87 20.31
C VAL A 9 -3.24 11.52 18.96
N LEU A 10 -3.70 12.75 18.74
CA LEU A 10 -3.44 13.50 17.50
C LEU A 10 -1.95 13.83 17.30
N LEU A 11 -1.24 14.20 18.38
CA LEU A 11 0.17 14.62 18.30
C LEU A 11 1.15 13.43 18.19
N ASN A 12 0.72 12.22 18.50
CA ASN A 12 1.58 11.04 18.46
C ASN A 12 1.09 10.02 17.42
N PRO A 13 1.64 10.03 16.20
CA PRO A 13 1.15 9.16 15.12
C PRO A 13 1.35 7.67 15.41
N ARG A 14 2.23 7.31 16.36
CA ARG A 14 2.37 5.91 16.80
C ARG A 14 1.10 5.40 17.49
N LYS A 15 0.38 6.27 18.19
CA LYS A 15 -0.86 5.92 18.91
C LYS A 15 -2.04 5.67 17.97
N TRP A 16 -2.00 6.13 16.71
CA TRP A 16 -3.05 5.84 15.73
C TRP A 16 -3.12 4.36 15.35
N PHE A 17 -2.03 3.62 15.57
CA PHE A 17 -1.92 2.20 15.26
C PHE A 17 -1.98 1.31 16.51
N GLU A 18 -2.00 1.90 17.70
CA GLU A 18 -2.24 1.16 18.95
C GLU A 18 -3.73 0.78 19.00
N GLY A 19 -4.01 -0.49 19.31
CA GLY A 19 -5.38 -1.01 19.34
C GLY A 19 -6.19 -0.30 20.42
N ASP A 20 -7.34 0.25 20.02
CA ASP A 20 -8.31 0.84 20.95
C ASP A 20 -8.94 -0.24 21.83
N ASP A 21 -9.33 0.12 23.05
CA ASP A 21 -9.87 -0.79 24.05
C ASP A 21 -11.18 -1.46 23.54
N GLY A 22 -11.88 -0.81 22.60
CA GLY A 22 -13.08 -1.32 21.92
C GLY A 22 -12.85 -1.86 20.50
N ALA A 23 -11.61 -2.00 20.04
CA ALA A 23 -11.32 -2.43 18.66
C ALA A 23 -11.85 -3.85 18.35
N ALA A 24 -11.82 -4.75 19.34
CA ALA A 24 -12.37 -6.09 19.21
C ALA A 24 -13.90 -6.09 19.01
N GLU A 25 -14.61 -5.18 19.68
CA GLU A 25 -16.06 -5.01 19.54
C GLU A 25 -16.41 -4.46 18.15
N GLN A 26 -15.66 -3.46 17.67
CA GLN A 26 -15.84 -2.90 16.33
C GLN A 26 -15.56 -3.93 15.23
N MET A 27 -14.54 -4.77 15.41
CA MET A 27 -14.23 -5.87 14.49
C MET A 27 -15.34 -6.92 14.49
N ALA A 28 -15.85 -7.30 15.67
CA ALA A 28 -16.97 -8.23 15.78
C ALA A 28 -18.26 -7.69 15.15
N LEU A 29 -18.57 -6.41 15.35
CA LEU A 29 -19.70 -5.73 14.72
C LEU A 29 -19.55 -5.68 13.20
N GLY A 30 -18.38 -5.30 12.69
CA GLY A 30 -18.08 -5.24 11.26
C GLY A 30 -18.18 -6.62 10.59
N LEU A 31 -17.54 -7.64 11.18
CA LEU A 31 -17.62 -9.03 10.69
C LEU A 31 -19.04 -9.59 10.78
N GLY A 32 -19.75 -9.32 11.87
CA GLY A 32 -21.13 -9.73 12.08
C GLY A 32 -22.08 -9.15 11.04
N LEU A 33 -21.96 -7.86 10.77
CA LEU A 33 -22.76 -7.17 9.77
C LEU A 33 -22.42 -7.69 8.36
N ALA A 34 -21.14 -7.89 8.05
CA ALA A 34 -20.71 -8.47 6.77
C ALA A 34 -21.29 -9.88 6.56
N LEU A 35 -21.28 -10.72 7.59
CA LEU A 35 -21.84 -12.08 7.52
C LEU A 35 -23.37 -12.08 7.47
N LEU A 36 -24.05 -11.14 8.14
CA LEU A 36 -25.50 -10.94 8.00
C LEU A 36 -25.86 -10.56 6.56
N LEU A 37 -25.14 -9.62 5.96
CA LEU A 37 -25.33 -9.25 4.55
C LEU A 37 -25.07 -10.44 3.64
N LEU A 38 -24.00 -11.21 3.89
CA LEU A 38 -23.70 -12.43 3.13
C LEU A 38 -24.80 -13.49 3.27
N SER A 39 -25.39 -13.62 4.46
CA SER A 39 -26.50 -14.52 4.75
C SER A 39 -27.76 -14.12 3.97
N ILE A 40 -28.08 -12.82 3.94
CA ILE A 40 -29.20 -12.29 3.17
C ILE A 40 -28.97 -12.51 1.66
N ILE A 41 -27.78 -12.21 1.15
CA ILE A 41 -27.42 -12.43 -0.27
C ILE A 41 -27.45 -13.92 -0.62
N SER A 42 -26.99 -14.80 0.28
CA SER A 42 -27.01 -16.24 0.08
C SER A 42 -28.44 -16.81 0.11
N ALA A 43 -29.32 -16.28 0.96
CA ALA A 43 -30.73 -16.65 1.01
C ALA A 43 -31.45 -16.24 -0.30
N LEU A 44 -31.13 -15.07 -0.85
CA LEU A 44 -31.67 -14.60 -2.13
C LEU A 44 -31.17 -15.41 -3.34
N ARG A 45 -30.03 -16.11 -3.24
CA ARG A 45 -29.48 -16.97 -4.32
C ARG A 45 -29.97 -18.42 -4.29
N GLY A 46 -30.87 -18.79 -3.39
CA GLY A 46 -31.57 -20.09 -3.43
C GLY A 46 -30.74 -21.35 -3.10
N HIS A 47 -29.48 -21.22 -2.69
CA HIS A 47 -28.64 -22.35 -2.26
C HIS A 47 -28.87 -22.71 -0.78
N SER A 48 -30.02 -23.31 -0.49
CA SER A 48 -30.53 -23.62 0.86
C SER A 48 -29.55 -24.39 1.77
N LEU A 49 -28.80 -25.37 1.25
CA LEU A 49 -27.90 -26.21 2.07
C LEU A 49 -26.58 -25.54 2.49
N ARG A 50 -26.16 -24.44 1.84
CA ARG A 50 -24.93 -23.70 2.19
C ARG A 50 -25.21 -22.48 3.06
N ALA A 51 -26.41 -21.90 2.94
CA ALA A 51 -26.83 -20.72 3.69
C ALA A 51 -26.96 -20.98 5.19
N GLU A 52 -27.50 -22.14 5.60
CA GLU A 52 -27.70 -22.48 7.02
C GLU A 52 -26.38 -22.67 7.79
N LYS A 53 -25.38 -23.29 7.17
CA LYS A 53 -24.06 -23.48 7.83
C LYS A 53 -23.35 -22.15 8.03
N ILE A 54 -23.47 -21.24 7.05
CA ILE A 54 -22.84 -19.92 7.11
C ILE A 54 -23.54 -19.03 8.15
N SER A 55 -24.88 -19.11 8.25
CA SER A 55 -25.63 -18.33 9.24
C SER A 55 -25.34 -18.77 10.68
N ILE A 56 -25.23 -20.08 10.95
CA ILE A 56 -24.86 -20.59 12.28
C ILE A 56 -23.46 -20.10 12.68
N ILE A 57 -22.49 -20.18 11.77
CA ILE A 57 -21.12 -19.71 12.01
C ILE A 57 -21.10 -18.18 12.25
N ALA A 58 -21.90 -17.43 11.50
CA ALA A 58 -22.04 -15.99 11.67
C ALA A 58 -22.63 -15.62 13.03
N THR A 59 -23.73 -16.25 13.42
CA THR A 59 -24.37 -16.01 14.71
C THR A 59 -23.46 -16.42 15.87
N LEU A 60 -22.71 -17.51 15.73
CA LEU A 60 -21.74 -17.95 16.74
C LEU A 60 -20.59 -16.94 16.91
N ILE A 61 -20.06 -16.39 15.81
CA ILE A 61 -19.01 -15.38 15.82
C ILE A 61 -19.51 -14.06 16.43
N VAL A 62 -20.72 -13.62 16.08
CA VAL A 62 -21.33 -12.40 16.64
C VAL A 62 -21.62 -12.56 18.13
N ALA A 63 -22.18 -13.71 18.53
CA ALA A 63 -22.43 -14.02 19.92
C ALA A 63 -21.13 -14.10 20.74
N ALA A 64 -20.06 -14.70 20.19
CA ALA A 64 -18.75 -14.71 20.81
C ALA A 64 -18.14 -13.30 20.95
N GLY A 65 -18.38 -12.42 19.96
CA GLY A 65 -18.01 -11.01 19.99
C GLY A 65 -18.63 -10.21 21.11
N ILE A 66 -19.91 -10.46 21.40
CA ILE A 66 -20.68 -9.73 22.43
C ILE A 66 -20.42 -10.30 23.82
N VAL A 67 -20.33 -11.63 23.96
CA VAL A 67 -20.28 -12.29 25.28
C VAL A 67 -18.84 -12.40 25.82
N TYR A 68 -17.83 -12.54 24.96
CA TYR A 68 -16.44 -12.72 25.38
C TYR A 68 -15.44 -11.95 24.49
N PRO A 69 -15.39 -10.61 24.57
CA PRO A 69 -14.41 -9.80 23.83
C PRO A 69 -12.96 -10.17 24.18
N ARG A 70 -12.71 -10.68 25.40
CA ARG A 70 -11.38 -11.08 25.86
C ARG A 70 -10.76 -12.25 25.08
N LEU A 71 -11.56 -13.16 24.51
CA LEU A 71 -11.03 -14.23 23.65
C LEU A 71 -10.65 -13.73 22.25
N LEU A 72 -11.22 -12.60 21.82
CA LEU A 72 -10.99 -12.04 20.48
C LEU A 72 -9.82 -11.05 20.42
N LEU A 73 -9.36 -10.53 21.57
CA LEU A 73 -8.17 -9.68 21.67
C LEU A 73 -6.91 -10.28 21.01
N PRO A 74 -6.51 -11.55 21.25
CA PRO A 74 -5.33 -12.11 20.57
C PRO A 74 -5.53 -12.25 19.06
N LEU A 75 -6.74 -12.57 18.61
CA LEU A 75 -7.06 -12.72 17.19
C LEU A 75 -7.03 -11.36 16.46
N GLU A 76 -7.62 -10.34 17.07
CA GLU A 76 -7.62 -8.96 16.60
C GLU A 76 -6.19 -8.45 16.41
N LYS A 77 -5.31 -8.70 17.39
CA LYS A 77 -3.91 -8.31 17.32
C LYS A 77 -3.16 -8.97 16.15
N ILE A 78 -3.39 -10.27 15.93
CA ILE A 78 -2.78 -11.02 14.82
C ILE A 78 -3.29 -10.48 13.48
N LEU A 79 -4.59 -10.28 13.35
CA LEU A 79 -5.22 -9.74 12.14
C LEU A 79 -4.71 -8.34 11.82
N ARG A 80 -4.65 -7.45 12.81
CA ARG A 80 -4.12 -6.09 12.65
C ARG A 80 -2.69 -6.10 12.14
N ASN A 81 -1.83 -6.93 12.74
CA ASN A 81 -0.44 -7.04 12.28
C ASN A 81 -0.35 -7.59 10.85
N THR A 82 -1.24 -8.50 10.50
CA THR A 82 -1.35 -9.04 9.14
C THR A 82 -1.77 -7.96 8.14
N VAL A 83 -2.77 -7.14 8.49
CA VAL A 83 -3.21 -6.01 7.68
C VAL A 83 -2.09 -4.99 7.49
N LEU A 84 -1.33 -4.67 8.55
CA LEU A 84 -0.17 -3.77 8.44
C LEU A 84 0.91 -4.32 7.50
N LEU A 85 1.18 -5.63 7.59
CA LEU A 85 2.15 -6.30 6.72
C LEU A 85 1.69 -6.29 5.25
N ILE A 86 0.40 -6.52 5.01
CA ILE A 86 -0.21 -6.42 3.68
C ILE A 86 -0.17 -4.98 3.16
N ALA A 87 -0.48 -3.99 4.01
CA ALA A 87 -0.45 -2.58 3.62
C ALA A 87 0.96 -2.15 3.22
N TRP A 88 1.97 -2.56 3.99
CA TRP A 88 3.37 -2.32 3.67
C TRP A 88 3.79 -2.97 2.35
N LEU A 89 3.34 -4.21 2.11
CA LEU A 89 3.57 -4.90 0.85
C LEU A 89 2.89 -4.18 -0.32
N ASN A 90 1.65 -3.72 -0.14
CA ASN A 90 0.85 -3.06 -1.17
C ASN A 90 1.52 -1.76 -1.66
N THR A 91 2.06 -0.95 -0.75
CA THR A 91 2.80 0.27 -1.13
C THR A 91 4.00 -0.05 -2.03
N LYS A 92 4.75 -1.11 -1.72
CA LYS A 92 5.88 -1.55 -2.54
C LYS A 92 5.43 -2.15 -3.86
N LEU A 93 4.37 -2.94 -3.84
CA LEU A 93 3.81 -3.60 -5.01
C LEU A 93 3.36 -2.58 -6.05
N ILE A 94 2.58 -1.58 -5.62
CA ILE A 94 2.10 -0.50 -6.50
C ILE A 94 3.29 0.27 -7.09
N LEU A 95 4.29 0.60 -6.27
CA LEU A 95 5.48 1.31 -6.75
C LEU A 95 6.23 0.52 -7.82
N VAL A 96 6.49 -0.77 -7.60
CA VAL A 96 7.16 -1.64 -8.58
C VAL A 96 6.31 -1.77 -9.85
N LEU A 97 5.00 -1.96 -9.70
CA LEU A 97 4.08 -2.10 -10.83
C LEU A 97 4.10 -0.83 -11.70
N VAL A 98 3.92 0.35 -11.10
CA VAL A 98 3.95 1.63 -11.81
C VAL A 98 5.31 1.87 -12.44
N TYR A 99 6.40 1.58 -11.72
CA TYR A 99 7.74 1.73 -12.25
C TYR A 99 7.94 0.88 -13.52
N TYR A 100 7.63 -0.41 -13.45
CA TYR A 100 7.80 -1.30 -14.59
C TYR A 100 6.86 -0.93 -15.74
N LEU A 101 5.61 -0.60 -15.45
CA LEU A 101 4.60 -0.37 -16.48
C LEU A 101 4.75 0.99 -17.17
N LEU A 102 5.35 1.99 -16.53
CA LEU A 102 5.60 3.30 -17.16
C LEU A 102 7.03 3.42 -17.67
N PHE A 103 8.03 3.18 -16.83
CA PHE A 103 9.43 3.44 -17.18
C PHE A 103 9.99 2.41 -18.17
N THR A 104 9.58 1.14 -18.08
CA THR A 104 10.08 0.11 -19.01
C THR A 104 9.61 0.33 -20.44
N PRO A 105 8.31 0.52 -20.74
CA PRO A 105 7.90 0.81 -22.12
C PRO A 105 8.35 2.20 -22.55
N PHE A 106 8.48 3.17 -21.65
CA PHE A 106 9.05 4.47 -21.99
C PHE A 106 10.51 4.33 -22.44
N ALA A 107 11.33 3.60 -21.70
CA ALA A 107 12.72 3.31 -22.07
C ALA A 107 12.82 2.47 -23.35
N ALA A 108 11.93 1.49 -23.53
CA ALA A 108 11.86 0.69 -24.74
C ALA A 108 11.43 1.52 -25.96
N ALA A 109 10.47 2.43 -25.81
CA ALA A 109 10.06 3.38 -26.83
C ALA A 109 11.23 4.29 -27.21
N LEU A 110 11.94 4.83 -26.23
CA LEU A 110 13.12 5.66 -26.46
C LEU A 110 14.22 4.93 -27.25
N LYS A 111 14.41 3.63 -26.95
CA LYS A 111 15.32 2.73 -27.69
C LYS A 111 14.83 2.47 -29.11
N LEU A 112 13.53 2.26 -29.32
CA LEU A 112 12.90 2.11 -30.64
C LEU A 112 13.04 3.37 -31.51
N PHE A 113 12.91 4.56 -30.91
CA PHE A 113 13.13 5.84 -31.59
C PHE A 113 14.62 6.20 -31.76
N GLY A 114 15.54 5.31 -31.37
CA GLY A 114 16.99 5.51 -31.57
C GLY A 114 17.61 6.62 -30.72
N LYS A 115 16.87 7.18 -29.75
CA LYS A 115 17.38 8.23 -28.87
C LYS A 115 18.31 7.63 -27.81
N LYS A 116 19.62 7.64 -28.08
CA LYS A 116 20.66 7.37 -27.08
C LYS A 116 20.80 8.60 -26.18
N LEU A 117 20.23 8.55 -24.96
CA LEU A 117 20.38 9.63 -23.97
C LEU A 117 21.80 9.76 -23.40
N LEU A 118 22.57 8.67 -23.48
CA LEU A 118 23.95 8.62 -23.04
C LEU A 118 24.68 7.63 -23.96
N ASP A 119 25.93 7.93 -24.31
CA ASP A 119 26.80 6.96 -24.94
C ASP A 119 27.10 5.83 -23.95
N ARG A 120 26.39 4.72 -24.12
CA ARG A 120 26.52 3.52 -23.26
C ARG A 120 27.74 2.68 -23.63
N GLU A 121 28.38 3.00 -24.74
CA GLU A 121 29.55 2.32 -25.25
C GLU A 121 30.76 3.13 -24.82
N PHE A 122 31.60 2.56 -23.94
CA PHE A 122 32.91 3.13 -23.64
C PHE A 122 33.86 2.71 -24.77
N PRO A 123 34.28 3.62 -25.66
CA PRO A 123 35.29 3.29 -26.66
C PRO A 123 36.58 2.85 -25.94
N LYS A 124 37.08 1.67 -26.30
CA LYS A 124 38.30 1.08 -25.71
C LYS A 124 39.59 1.60 -26.35
N ASN A 125 39.48 2.35 -27.43
CA ASN A 125 40.60 2.79 -28.24
C ASN A 125 40.50 4.29 -28.57
N VAL A 126 40.22 5.11 -27.56
CA VAL A 126 40.26 6.57 -27.66
C VAL A 126 41.34 7.13 -26.74
N PRO A 127 42.07 8.18 -27.19
CA PRO A 127 43.13 8.79 -26.40
C PRO A 127 42.61 9.57 -25.18
N SER A 128 41.33 9.96 -25.17
CA SER A 128 40.69 10.65 -24.05
C SER A 128 39.18 10.43 -24.06
N TYR A 129 38.58 10.32 -22.88
CA TYR A 129 37.12 10.30 -22.68
C TYR A 129 36.51 11.71 -22.56
N PHE A 130 37.34 12.76 -22.53
CA PHE A 130 36.85 14.13 -22.50
C PHE A 130 36.25 14.50 -23.86
N SER A 131 34.97 14.85 -23.87
CA SER A 131 34.36 15.54 -25.00
C SER A 131 35.02 16.90 -25.16
N VAL A 132 35.70 17.11 -26.28
CA VAL A 132 36.28 18.41 -26.62
C VAL A 132 35.12 19.39 -26.77
N LYS A 133 35.11 20.43 -25.93
CA LYS A 133 34.14 21.51 -26.03
C LYS A 133 34.34 22.20 -27.37
N GLU A 134 33.30 22.28 -28.19
CA GLU A 134 33.35 23.03 -29.44
C GLU A 134 33.77 24.47 -29.13
N GLU A 135 34.85 24.95 -29.77
CA GLU A 135 35.22 26.36 -29.76
C GLU A 135 34.12 27.14 -30.49
N LYS A 136 33.13 27.59 -29.72
CA LYS A 136 32.16 28.58 -30.18
C LYS A 136 32.73 29.96 -29.92
N GLU A 137 32.42 30.89 -30.81
CA GLU A 137 32.82 32.29 -30.70
C GLU A 137 32.40 32.84 -29.32
N TYR A 138 33.38 33.33 -28.57
CA TYR A 138 33.20 33.78 -27.20
C TYR A 138 32.24 34.97 -27.17
N ARG A 139 31.08 34.78 -26.53
CA ARG A 139 30.09 35.83 -26.30
C ARG A 139 29.94 36.06 -24.81
N PRO A 140 30.32 37.25 -24.28
CA PRO A 140 30.24 37.54 -22.85
C PRO A 140 28.80 37.43 -22.30
N GLU A 141 27.80 37.66 -23.16
CA GLU A 141 26.37 37.48 -22.84
C GLU A 141 26.00 36.05 -22.37
N GLN A 142 26.78 35.03 -22.75
CA GLN A 142 26.52 33.64 -22.38
C GLN A 142 26.98 33.28 -20.96
N ASP A 143 27.94 34.04 -20.41
CA ASP A 143 28.47 33.81 -19.06
C ASP A 143 27.52 34.38 -17.99
N GLU A 144 26.74 35.40 -18.33
CA GLU A 144 25.72 36.00 -17.45
C GLU A 144 24.53 35.06 -17.18
N LEU A 145 24.33 34.04 -18.03
CA LEU A 145 23.23 33.07 -17.92
C LEU A 145 23.61 31.78 -17.17
N GLN A 146 24.85 31.67 -16.67
CA GLN A 146 25.36 30.48 -15.98
C GLN A 146 25.24 30.56 -14.44
N PHE A 147 24.83 31.71 -13.89
CA PHE A 147 24.55 31.92 -12.47
C PHE A 147 23.06 32.19 -12.25
#